data_AF-A0A2V6MSI1-F1
#
_entry.id   AF-A0A2V6MSI1-F1
#
_cell.length_a   1.000
_cell.length_b   1.000
_cell.length_c   1.000
_cell.angle_alpha   90.00
_cell.angle_beta   90.00
_cell.angle_gamma   90.00
#
_symmetry.space_group_name_H-M   'P 1'
#
loop_
_entity.id
_entity.type
_entity.pdbx_description
1 polymer ?
#
loop_
_entity_poly.entity_id
_entity_poly.type
_entity_poly.pdbx_seq_one_letter_code
_entity_poly.pdbx_strand_id
1 'polypeptide(L)'
;GSPGVFDWHFALNTDDSTYPPGLPLPPGHFAPAEFYVGALWDGTAFSGLLIDRRPALTGQPALQYSIPVSVSGSRIILTVPAALAAEVRAAVVLPGATWNCITLRADGILGSDGIHSADAIGRQPWPQ
;
A
#
# COMPACT_ATOMS: atom_id res chain seq x y z
N GLY A 1 -7.36 15.46 2.06
CA GLY A 1 -7.86 14.72 0.90
C GLY A 1 -9.36 14.82 0.88
N SER A 2 -9.95 15.04 -0.29
CA SER A 2 -11.41 15.10 -0.50
C SER A 2 -12.08 13.73 -0.23
N PRO A 3 -13.37 13.69 0.17
CA PRO A 3 -14.09 12.44 0.47
C PRO A 3 -14.41 11.61 -0.79
N GLY A 4 -14.17 10.30 -0.73
CA GLY A 4 -14.92 9.26 -1.43
C GLY A 4 -14.67 9.07 -2.91
N VAL A 5 -13.48 8.61 -3.38
CA VAL A 5 -13.31 8.40 -4.84
C VAL A 5 -12.60 7.12 -5.34
N PHE A 6 -12.33 6.14 -4.48
CA PHE A 6 -11.67 4.85 -4.79
C PHE A 6 -10.14 4.91 -4.89
N ASP A 7 -9.52 3.94 -4.24
CA ASP A 7 -8.07 3.72 -4.24
C ASP A 7 -7.77 2.27 -4.64
N TRP A 8 -6.62 2.04 -5.27
CA TRP A 8 -6.13 0.71 -5.62
C TRP A 8 -4.78 0.48 -4.98
N HIS A 9 -4.69 -0.54 -4.13
CA HIS A 9 -3.50 -0.81 -3.34
C HIS A 9 -2.97 -2.22 -3.63
N PHE A 10 -1.66 -2.31 -3.79
CA PHE A 10 -0.87 -3.52 -3.77
C PHE A 10 -0.21 -3.63 -2.39
N ALA A 11 -0.80 -4.43 -1.52
CA ALA A 11 -0.25 -4.70 -0.19
C ALA A 11 0.82 -5.79 -0.33
N LEU A 12 2.03 -5.49 0.12
CA LEU A 12 3.20 -6.37 0.01
C LEU A 12 3.60 -6.79 1.43
N ASN A 13 3.27 -8.03 1.79
CA ASN A 13 3.72 -8.69 3.00
C ASN A 13 5.03 -9.39 2.68
N THR A 14 6.12 -8.77 3.11
CA THR A 14 7.48 -9.24 2.85
C THR A 14 8.00 -10.17 3.94
N ASP A 15 7.44 -10.12 5.14
CA ASP A 15 7.81 -10.97 6.28
C ASP A 15 6.56 -11.35 7.08
N ASP A 16 6.18 -12.63 7.07
CA ASP A 16 4.95 -13.11 7.72
C ASP A 16 5.02 -13.16 9.25
N SER A 17 6.18 -12.86 9.83
CA SER A 17 6.37 -12.72 11.27
C SER A 17 6.08 -11.32 11.79
N THR A 18 5.91 -10.33 10.92
CA THR A 18 5.68 -8.93 11.31
C THR A 18 4.28 -8.41 10.98
N TYR A 19 3.80 -7.50 11.83
CA TYR A 19 2.53 -6.82 11.65
C TYR A 19 2.73 -5.35 12.00
N PRO A 20 3.17 -4.49 11.07
CA PRO A 20 3.31 -3.08 11.35
C PRO A 20 1.96 -2.44 11.73
N PRO A 21 1.93 -1.50 12.68
CA PRO A 21 0.73 -0.73 13.00
C PRO A 21 0.53 0.48 12.07
N GLY A 22 -0.69 1.01 12.04
CA GLY A 22 -1.00 2.31 11.46
C GLY A 22 -1.00 2.34 9.93
N LEU A 23 -0.73 3.53 9.37
CA LEU A 23 -0.91 3.90 7.97
C LEU A 23 -0.64 2.76 6.96
N PRO A 24 -1.53 2.47 5.99
CA PRO A 24 -2.74 3.23 5.64
C PRO A 24 -3.93 3.01 6.59
N LEU A 25 -3.77 2.17 7.61
CA LEU A 25 -4.78 1.91 8.62
C LEU A 25 -4.76 2.96 9.74
N PRO A 26 -5.86 3.11 10.50
CA PRO A 26 -5.89 3.97 11.67
C PRO A 26 -4.77 3.65 12.68
N PRO A 27 -4.31 4.65 13.47
CA PRO A 27 -3.37 4.40 14.57
C PRO A 27 -3.86 3.27 15.48
N GLY A 28 -2.95 2.35 15.83
CA GLY A 28 -3.27 1.18 16.67
C GLY A 28 -3.86 -0.02 15.92
N HIS A 29 -4.13 0.08 14.62
CA HIS A 29 -4.55 -1.05 13.79
C HIS A 29 -3.35 -1.75 13.16
N PHE A 30 -3.34 -3.08 13.22
CA PHE A 30 -2.23 -3.91 12.77
C PHE A 30 -2.62 -4.66 11.50
N ALA A 31 -1.70 -4.71 10.54
CA ALA A 31 -1.86 -5.49 9.34
C ALA A 31 -0.51 -5.99 8.82
N PRO A 32 -0.50 -7.15 8.15
CA PRO A 32 0.72 -7.89 7.83
C PRO A 32 1.52 -7.33 6.64
N ALA A 33 1.08 -6.27 5.97
CA ALA A 33 1.86 -5.75 4.85
C ALA A 33 2.85 -4.69 5.34
N GLU A 34 4.15 -4.89 5.11
CA GLU A 34 5.18 -3.89 5.38
C GLU A 34 5.15 -2.76 4.36
N PHE A 35 4.80 -3.07 3.11
CA PHE A 35 4.72 -2.06 2.07
C PHE A 35 3.33 -1.99 1.43
N TYR A 36 2.97 -0.80 1.01
CA TYR A 36 1.82 -0.57 0.14
C TYR A 36 2.27 0.25 -1.06
N VAL A 37 1.93 -0.21 -2.26
CA VAL A 37 2.03 0.59 -3.49
C VAL A 37 0.63 0.88 -3.95
N GLY A 38 0.26 2.13 -4.22
CA GLY A 38 -1.13 2.45 -4.55
C GLY A 38 -1.31 3.63 -5.47
N ALA A 39 -2.46 3.62 -6.13
CA ALA A 39 -3.01 4.74 -6.87
C ALA A 39 -4.21 5.29 -6.09
N LEU A 40 -4.21 6.59 -5.81
CA LEU A 40 -5.29 7.30 -5.16
C LEU A 40 -5.99 8.20 -6.17
N TRP A 41 -7.32 8.21 -6.20
CA TRP A 41 -8.10 9.14 -7.02
C TRP A 41 -8.76 10.18 -6.11
N ASP A 42 -8.50 11.46 -6.37
CA ASP A 42 -9.02 12.56 -5.56
C ASP A 42 -10.32 13.17 -6.10
N GLY A 43 -10.87 12.60 -7.18
CA GLY A 43 -12.00 13.15 -7.93
C GLY A 43 -11.60 13.89 -9.21
N THR A 44 -10.32 14.20 -9.38
CA THR A 44 -9.81 14.97 -10.52
C THR A 44 -8.56 14.36 -11.17
N ALA A 45 -7.65 13.81 -10.37
CA ALA A 45 -6.41 13.22 -10.85
C ALA A 45 -6.03 11.98 -10.03
N PHE A 46 -5.25 11.11 -10.67
CA PHE A 46 -4.57 10.03 -9.96
C PHE A 46 -3.27 10.54 -9.35
N SER A 47 -2.96 10.08 -8.14
CA SER A 47 -1.64 10.21 -7.51
C SER A 47 -1.11 8.83 -7.14
N GLY A 48 0.21 8.65 -7.21
CA GLY A 48 0.88 7.41 -6.84
C GLY A 48 1.56 7.53 -5.47
N LEU A 49 1.46 6.47 -4.67
CA LEU A 49 2.06 6.38 -3.34
C LEU A 49 2.78 5.05 -3.15
N LEU A 50 3.94 5.08 -2.47
CA LEU A 50 4.54 3.95 -1.79
C LEU A 50 4.64 4.23 -0.30
N ILE A 51 4.21 3.30 0.54
CA ILE A 51 4.32 3.36 2.00
C ILE A 51 5.29 2.27 2.46
N ASP A 52 6.27 2.62 3.28
CA ASP A 52 7.10 1.67 4.05
C ASP A 52 6.73 1.77 5.54
N ARG A 53 6.16 0.69 6.07
CA ARG A 53 5.65 0.60 7.45
C ARG A 53 6.65 -0.07 8.38
N ARG A 54 7.81 -0.54 7.91
CA ARG A 54 8.82 -1.20 8.77
C ARG A 54 9.26 -0.31 9.95
N PRO A 55 9.46 1.02 9.80
CA PRO A 55 9.78 1.88 10.95
C PRO A 55 8.70 1.86 12.05
N ALA A 56 7.45 1.59 11.71
CA ALA A 56 6.36 1.51 12.69
C ALA A 56 6.48 0.32 13.64
N LEU A 57 7.25 -0.71 13.28
CA LEU A 57 7.57 -1.83 14.17
C LEU A 57 8.37 -1.40 15.40
N THR A 58 9.10 -0.29 15.33
CA THR A 58 9.89 0.27 16.43
C THR A 58 9.33 1.59 16.95
N GLY A 59 8.06 1.89 16.63
CA GLY A 59 7.35 3.09 17.09
C GLY A 59 7.68 4.36 16.30
N GLN A 60 8.43 4.27 15.19
CA GLN A 60 8.65 5.40 14.30
C GLN A 60 7.53 5.54 13.26
N PRO A 61 7.27 6.75 12.71
CA PRO A 61 6.26 6.90 11.67
C PRO A 61 6.59 6.09 10.41
N ALA A 62 5.55 5.57 9.74
CA ALA A 62 5.70 4.99 8.40
C ALA A 62 6.20 6.05 7.41
N LEU A 63 7.04 5.63 6.46
CA LEU A 63 7.58 6.50 5.42
C LEU A 63 6.64 6.49 4.22
N GLN A 64 6.43 7.65 3.61
CA GLN A 64 5.57 7.82 2.45
C GLN A 64 6.36 8.47 1.32
N TYR A 65 6.23 7.90 0.13
CA TYR A 65 6.91 8.36 -1.07
C TYR A 65 5.88 8.58 -2.17
N SER A 66 5.85 9.79 -2.73
CA SER A 66 5.15 10.02 -4.00
C SER A 66 5.88 9.28 -5.11
N ILE A 67 5.14 8.46 -5.86
CA ILE A 67 5.68 7.73 -7.01
C ILE A 67 4.98 8.17 -8.30
N PRO A 68 5.65 8.15 -9.46
CA PRO A 68 5.01 8.48 -10.73
C PRO A 68 3.81 7.58 -11.01
N VAL A 69 2.70 8.22 -11.40
CA VAL A 69 1.51 7.57 -11.94
C VAL A 69 1.23 8.12 -13.33
N SER A 70 0.84 7.24 -14.25
CA SER A 70 0.38 7.64 -15.58
C SER A 70 -0.88 6.87 -15.96
N VAL A 71 -1.76 7.52 -16.71
CA VAL A 71 -3.00 6.94 -17.22
C VAL A 71 -2.95 6.96 -18.74
N SER A 72 -3.12 5.80 -19.36
CA SER A 72 -3.16 5.65 -20.82
C SER A 72 -4.31 4.73 -21.21
N GLY A 73 -5.39 5.32 -21.73
CA GLY A 73 -6.62 4.59 -22.01
C GLY A 73 -7.17 3.93 -20.75
N SER A 74 -7.32 2.60 -20.78
CA SER A 74 -7.80 1.79 -19.65
C SER A 74 -6.70 1.32 -18.70
N ARG A 75 -5.47 1.83 -18.82
CA ARG A 75 -4.33 1.41 -18.00
C ARG A 75 -3.89 2.52 -17.06
N ILE A 76 -3.78 2.19 -15.79
CA ILE A 76 -3.08 2.97 -14.78
C ILE A 76 -1.73 2.29 -14.55
N ILE A 77 -0.65 3.06 -14.62
CA ILE A 77 0.72 2.58 -14.41
C ILE A 77 1.32 3.32 -13.23
N LEU A 78 1.65 2.57 -12.18
CA LEU A 78 2.45 3.04 -11.05
C LEU A 78 3.91 2.64 -11.28
N THR A 79 4.82 3.59 -11.19
CA THR A 79 6.26 3.34 -11.40
C THR A 79 7.00 3.48 -10.08
N VAL A 80 7.45 2.37 -9.50
CA VAL A 80 8.28 2.40 -8.29
C VAL A 80 9.74 2.70 -8.67
N PRO A 81 10.35 3.78 -8.15
CA PRO A 81 11.76 4.07 -8.39
C PRO A 81 12.67 2.91 -7.99
N ALA A 82 13.75 2.68 -8.75
CA ALA A 82 14.63 1.52 -8.56
C ALA A 82 15.21 1.39 -7.15
N ALA A 83 15.53 2.52 -6.49
CA ALA A 83 16.02 2.53 -5.11
C ALA A 83 14.96 1.98 -4.14
N LEU A 84 13.70 2.44 -4.24
CA LEU A 84 12.61 1.95 -3.40
C LEU A 84 12.25 0.49 -3.73
N ALA A 85 12.29 0.11 -5.02
CA ALA A 85 12.09 -1.28 -5.42
C ALA A 85 13.18 -2.22 -4.85
N ALA A 86 14.41 -1.74 -4.72
CA ALA A 86 15.49 -2.49 -4.08
C ALA A 86 15.25 -2.68 -2.58
N GLU A 87 14.71 -1.68 -1.89
CA GLU A 87 14.31 -1.78 -0.47
C GLU A 87 13.21 -2.84 -0.27
N VAL A 88 12.16 -2.83 -1.10
CA VAL A 88 11.09 -3.85 -1.04
C VAL A 88 11.69 -5.23 -1.25
N ARG A 89 12.50 -5.40 -2.31
CA ARG A 89 13.11 -6.69 -2.64
C ARG A 89 14.02 -7.21 -1.52
N ALA A 90 14.79 -6.33 -0.88
CA ALA A 90 15.69 -6.71 0.21
C ALA A 90 14.94 -7.14 1.48
N ALA A 91 13.69 -6.72 1.65
CA ALA A 91 12.85 -7.09 2.79
C ALA A 91 12.14 -8.44 2.64
N VAL A 92 12.10 -9.03 1.43
CA VAL A 92 11.36 -10.27 1.17
C VAL A 92 12.02 -11.46 1.87
N VAL A 93 11.25 -12.13 2.73
CA VAL A 93 11.61 -13.37 3.42
C VAL A 93 10.75 -14.53 2.87
N LEU A 94 11.42 -15.57 2.37
CA LEU A 94 10.77 -16.76 1.81
C LEU A 94 11.10 -18.03 2.63
N PRO A 95 10.16 -18.99 2.75
CA PRO A 95 8.75 -18.88 2.37
C PRO A 95 7.99 -17.97 3.35
N GLY A 96 6.86 -17.40 2.93
CA GLY A 96 6.00 -16.59 3.81
C GLY A 96 5.58 -15.25 3.20
N ALA A 97 6.46 -14.64 2.39
CA ALA A 97 6.10 -13.44 1.66
C ALA A 97 4.90 -13.65 0.72
N THR A 98 4.02 -12.66 0.70
CA THR A 98 2.76 -12.66 -0.04
C THR A 98 2.43 -11.25 -0.51
N TRP A 99 1.54 -11.14 -1.49
CA TRP A 99 1.02 -9.87 -1.95
C TRP A 99 -0.50 -9.94 -2.15
N ASN A 100 -1.14 -8.80 -2.28
CA ASN A 100 -2.56 -8.69 -2.59
C ASN A 100 -2.79 -7.49 -3.51
N CYS A 101 -3.92 -7.48 -4.22
CA CYS A 101 -4.45 -6.33 -4.93
C CYS A 101 -5.86 -6.05 -4.38
N ILE A 102 -6.07 -4.84 -3.89
CA ILE A 102 -7.29 -4.44 -3.18
C ILE A 102 -7.80 -3.14 -3.80
N THR A 103 -9.09 -3.11 -4.11
CA THR A 103 -9.82 -1.87 -4.36
C THR A 103 -10.45 -1.42 -3.05
N LEU A 104 -10.17 -0.18 -2.66
CA LEU A 104 -10.66 0.46 -1.46
C LEU A 104 -11.62 1.57 -1.83
N ARG A 105 -12.62 1.80 -0.98
CA ARG A 105 -13.41 3.03 -0.94
C ARG A 105 -12.94 3.83 0.27
N ALA A 106 -12.46 5.04 0.03
CA ALA A 106 -11.98 5.95 1.06
C ALA A 106 -12.99 7.08 1.29
N ASP A 107 -13.83 6.98 2.31
CA ASP A 107 -14.72 8.05 2.77
C ASP A 107 -13.98 9.07 3.68
N GLY A 108 -12.72 8.79 4.00
CA GLY A 108 -11.79 9.66 4.74
C GLY A 108 -10.38 9.62 4.18
N ILE A 109 -9.44 10.29 4.84
CA ILE A 109 -8.02 10.23 4.46
C ILE A 109 -7.39 8.90 4.91
N LEU A 110 -6.30 8.48 4.25
CA LEU A 110 -5.50 7.34 4.72
C LEU A 110 -5.10 7.54 6.18
N GLY A 111 -5.14 6.46 6.97
CA GLY A 111 -4.90 6.50 8.40
C GLY A 111 -6.09 6.95 9.25
N SER A 112 -7.28 7.07 8.66
CA SER A 112 -8.55 7.29 9.39
C SER A 112 -9.47 6.07 9.27
N ASP A 113 -10.52 6.01 10.11
CA ASP A 113 -11.51 4.93 10.10
C ASP A 113 -12.40 4.88 8.84
N GLY A 114 -12.20 5.80 7.89
CA GLY A 114 -13.00 5.91 6.66
C GLY A 114 -12.52 5.07 5.48
N ILE A 115 -11.69 4.03 5.68
CA ILE A 115 -11.19 3.18 4.60
C ILE A 115 -11.92 1.83 4.61
N HIS A 116 -12.62 1.52 3.53
CA HIS A 116 -13.40 0.31 3.37
C HIS A 116 -12.88 -0.54 2.21
N SER A 117 -12.70 -1.85 2.43
CA SER A 117 -12.38 -2.76 1.32
C SER A 117 -13.63 -2.99 0.45
N ALA A 118 -13.52 -2.70 -0.84
CA ALA A 118 -14.59 -2.91 -1.81
C ALA A 118 -14.43 -4.26 -2.53
N ASP A 119 -13.20 -4.57 -2.97
CA ASP A 119 -12.87 -5.83 -3.65
C ASP A 119 -11.39 -6.21 -3.41
N ALA A 120 -11.06 -7.49 -3.43
CA ALA A 120 -9.69 -7.99 -3.30
C ALA A 120 -9.50 -9.33 -3.99
N ILE A 121 -8.34 -9.54 -4.60
CA ILE A 121 -7.96 -10.85 -5.16
C ILE A 121 -7.59 -11.88 -4.07
N GLY A 122 -7.48 -11.45 -2.82
CA GLY A 122 -6.99 -12.25 -1.71
C GLY A 122 -5.47 -12.38 -1.70
N ARG A 123 -4.93 -12.91 -0.60
CA ARG A 123 -3.49 -13.04 -0.43
C ARG A 123 -2.92 -14.08 -1.42
N GLN A 124 -2.01 -13.63 -2.27
CA GLN A 124 -1.30 -14.43 -3.27
C GLN A 124 0.14 -14.68 -2.80
N PRO A 125 0.74 -15.85 -3.14
CA PRO A 125 2.16 -16.09 -2.88
C PRO A 125 3.04 -15.08 -3.60
N TRP A 126 4.17 -14.72 -2.99
CA TRP A 126 5.17 -13.89 -3.67
C TRP A 126 5.67 -14.57 -4.95
N PRO A 127 5.80 -13.84 -6.08
CA PRO A 127 6.38 -14.40 -7.30
C PRO A 127 7.80 -14.92 -7.05
N GLN A 128 8.09 -16.15 -7.49
CA GLN A 128 9.43 -16.74 -7.45
C GLN A 128 10.26 -16.36 -8.67
#